data_AF-A0A7S2UL11-F1
#
_entry.id   AF-A0A7S2UL11-F1
#
_cell.length_a   1.000
_cell.length_b   1.000
_cell.length_c   1.000
_cell.angle_alpha   90.00
_cell.angle_beta   90.00
_cell.angle_gamma   90.00
#
_symmetry.space_group_name_H-M   'P 1'
#
loop_
_entity.id
_entity.type
_entity.pdbx_description
1 polymer ?
#
loop_
_entity_poly.entity_id
_entity_poly.type
_entity_poly.pdbx_seq_one_letter_code
_entity_poly.pdbx_strand_id
1 'polypeptide(L)'
;PAVGASGAIFGIAGAYFVFLQRNRDYLGREGDQQLNSVAQMIIMNVVVGSISPMIDNWGHIGGALGGAAMAYVFGPRIMVAQLPSGQRIMVDKPIARLPRPIEAIPETIGNGINRLTKGLHIPSVGLGHGSRKRQQYRERRRSSLPIRSIRPSAY
;
A
#
# COMPACT_ATOMS: atom_id res chain seq x y z
N PRO A 1 0.73 32.04 -8.81
CA PRO A 1 1.90 31.15 -8.98
C PRO A 1 1.75 29.84 -8.18
N ALA A 2 1.75 28.68 -8.84
CA ALA A 2 1.74 27.37 -8.20
C ALA A 2 3.19 26.85 -8.11
N VAL A 3 3.87 27.15 -7.00
CA VAL A 3 5.33 26.92 -6.84
C VAL A 3 5.69 25.51 -6.34
N GLY A 4 4.74 24.58 -6.25
CA GLY A 4 4.97 23.29 -5.56
C GLY A 4 4.34 22.04 -6.18
N ALA A 5 3.60 22.16 -7.29
CA ALA A 5 2.91 21.02 -7.89
C ALA A 5 3.89 19.94 -8.37
N SER A 6 5.01 20.34 -8.99
CA SER A 6 6.05 19.43 -9.45
C SER A 6 6.73 18.71 -8.29
N GLY A 7 7.02 19.38 -7.18
CA GLY A 7 7.57 18.75 -5.97
C GLY A 7 6.66 17.64 -5.43
N ALA A 8 5.34 17.86 -5.45
CA ALA A 8 4.36 16.84 -5.07
C ALA A 8 4.37 15.62 -6.01
N ILE A 9 4.49 15.83 -7.32
CA ILE A 9 4.61 14.74 -8.31
C ILE A 9 5.88 13.92 -8.03
N PHE A 10 7.01 14.59 -7.81
CA PHE A 10 8.26 13.93 -7.44
C PHE A 10 8.12 13.17 -6.11
N GLY A 11 7.37 13.69 -5.14
CA GLY A 11 7.06 12.97 -3.90
C GLY A 11 6.26 11.69 -4.12
N ILE A 12 5.26 11.72 -5.00
CA ILE A 12 4.53 10.49 -5.36
C ILE A 12 5.47 9.52 -6.10
N ALA A 13 6.30 10.00 -7.02
CA ALA A 13 7.26 9.17 -7.74
C ALA A 13 8.29 8.52 -6.81
N GLY A 14 8.83 9.27 -5.85
CA GLY A 14 9.76 8.76 -4.83
C GLY A 14 9.11 7.74 -3.89
N ALA A 15 7.86 7.99 -3.47
CA ALA A 15 7.07 7.02 -2.71
C ALA A 15 6.84 5.72 -3.49
N TYR A 16 6.52 5.84 -4.79
CA TYR A 16 6.28 4.71 -5.68
C TYR A 16 7.55 3.90 -5.92
N PHE A 17 8.69 4.57 -6.14
CA PHE A 17 9.99 3.92 -6.25
C PHE A 17 10.30 3.04 -5.04
N VAL A 18 10.11 3.55 -3.82
CA VAL A 18 10.33 2.78 -2.58
C VAL A 18 9.35 1.62 -2.45
N PHE A 19 8.09 1.80 -2.84
CA PHE A 19 7.11 0.72 -2.86
C PHE A 19 7.56 -0.42 -3.78
N LEU A 20 7.95 -0.11 -5.01
CA LEU A 20 8.43 -1.11 -5.98
C LEU A 20 9.69 -1.81 -5.45
N GLN A 21 10.66 -1.04 -4.94
CA GLN A 21 11.92 -1.58 -4.44
C GLN A 21 11.71 -2.56 -3.28
N ARG A 22 10.81 -2.22 -2.34
CA ARG A 22 10.53 -3.05 -1.16
C ARG A 22 9.75 -4.31 -1.45
N ASN A 23 8.92 -4.27 -2.49
CA ASN A 23 8.01 -5.35 -2.84
C ASN A 23 8.46 -6.09 -4.10
N ARG A 24 9.72 -5.91 -4.54
CA ARG A 24 10.27 -6.53 -5.76
C ARG A 24 10.13 -8.05 -5.79
N ASP A 25 10.35 -8.72 -4.65
CA ASP A 25 10.27 -10.18 -4.55
C ASP A 25 8.84 -10.68 -4.78
N TYR A 26 7.85 -9.83 -4.51
CA TYR A 26 6.44 -10.09 -4.74
C TYR A 26 6.00 -9.68 -6.16
N LEU A 27 6.46 -8.53 -6.65
CA LEU A 27 6.07 -7.97 -7.94
C LEU A 27 6.78 -8.65 -9.13
N GLY A 28 7.93 -9.28 -8.90
CA GLY A 28 8.71 -9.96 -9.94
C GLY A 28 9.16 -9.02 -11.05
N ARG A 29 9.29 -9.58 -12.26
CA ARG A 29 9.89 -8.89 -13.42
C ARG A 29 9.16 -7.61 -13.84
N GLU A 30 7.84 -7.57 -13.72
CA GLU A 30 7.06 -6.37 -14.04
C GLU A 30 7.35 -5.24 -13.06
N GLY A 31 7.51 -5.57 -11.76
CA GLY A 31 7.92 -4.61 -10.75
C GLY A 31 9.31 -4.03 -11.01
N ASP A 32 10.25 -4.87 -11.43
CA ASP A 32 11.62 -4.45 -11.77
C ASP A 32 11.65 -3.51 -12.98
N GLN A 33 10.86 -3.81 -14.01
CA GLN A 33 10.72 -2.93 -15.19
C GLN A 33 10.16 -1.56 -14.78
N GLN A 34 9.10 -1.54 -13.98
CA GLN A 34 8.50 -0.31 -13.49
C GLN A 34 9.46 0.49 -12.60
N LEU A 35 10.25 -0.20 -11.76
CA LEU A 35 11.25 0.43 -10.91
C LEU A 35 12.29 1.16 -11.75
N ASN A 36 12.78 0.50 -12.81
CA ASN A 36 13.72 1.10 -13.75
C ASN A 36 13.12 2.29 -14.50
N SER A 37 11.87 2.17 -14.97
CA SER A 37 11.17 3.27 -15.64
C SER A 37 10.99 4.49 -14.74
N VAL A 38 10.59 4.28 -13.48
CA VAL A 38 10.42 5.37 -12.50
C VAL A 38 11.76 6.00 -12.15
N ALA A 39 12.80 5.19 -11.94
CA ALA A 39 14.15 5.69 -11.70
C ALA A 39 14.64 6.56 -12.86
N GLN A 40 14.48 6.07 -14.09
CA GLN A 40 14.86 6.81 -15.30
C GLN A 40 14.06 8.10 -15.44
N MET A 41 12.75 8.08 -15.18
CA MET A 41 11.90 9.27 -15.18
C MET A 41 12.41 10.33 -14.18
N ILE A 42 12.70 9.93 -12.93
CA ILE A 42 13.20 10.84 -11.89
C ILE A 42 14.55 11.44 -12.32
N ILE A 43 15.49 10.61 -12.78
CA ILE A 43 16.82 11.05 -13.20
C ILE A 43 16.71 12.00 -14.39
N MET A 44 15.96 11.63 -15.43
CA MET A 44 15.79 12.47 -16.62
C MET A 44 15.16 13.81 -16.29
N ASN A 45 14.15 13.83 -15.41
CA ASN A 45 13.52 15.09 -15.03
C ASN A 45 14.45 15.99 -14.20
N VAL A 46 15.34 15.42 -13.37
CA VAL A 46 16.38 16.19 -12.67
C VAL A 46 17.43 16.71 -13.65
N VAL A 47 17.87 15.91 -14.62
CA VAL A 47 18.85 16.33 -15.64
C VAL A 47 18.27 17.46 -16.51
N VAL A 48 17.06 17.30 -17.04
CA VAL A 48 16.37 18.35 -17.81
C VAL A 48 16.14 19.59 -16.95
N GLY A 49 15.75 19.40 -15.68
CA GLY A 49 15.60 20.47 -14.70
C GLY A 49 16.90 21.25 -14.44
N SER A 50 18.04 20.58 -14.42
CA SER A 50 19.36 21.19 -14.18
C SER A 50 19.84 22.09 -15.32
N ILE A 51 19.34 21.88 -16.54
CA ILE A 51 19.69 22.67 -17.72
C ILE A 51 18.83 23.95 -17.83
N SER A 52 17.67 23.99 -17.15
CA SER A 52 16.75 25.13 -17.21
C SER A 52 16.77 25.94 -15.91
N PRO A 53 17.27 27.19 -15.91
CA PRO A 53 17.37 28.03 -14.71
C PRO A 53 16.01 28.45 -14.12
N MET A 54 14.89 28.18 -14.80
CA MET A 54 13.53 28.43 -14.32
C MET A 54 12.96 27.27 -13.46
N ILE A 55 13.69 26.15 -13.34
CA ILE A 55 13.21 24.93 -12.65
C ILE A 55 13.89 24.80 -11.27
N ASP A 56 13.07 24.70 -10.22
CA ASP A 56 13.54 24.47 -8.86
C ASP A 56 13.89 22.98 -8.63
N ASN A 57 15.14 22.62 -8.88
CA ASN A 57 15.67 21.27 -8.66
C ASN A 57 15.65 20.86 -7.19
N TRP A 58 15.77 21.81 -6.25
CA TRP A 58 15.74 21.51 -4.81
C TRP A 58 14.35 21.12 -4.35
N GLY A 59 13.31 21.77 -4.88
CA GLY A 59 11.92 21.39 -4.65
C GLY A 59 11.59 19.98 -5.15
N HIS A 60 12.15 19.57 -6.30
CA HIS A 60 11.94 18.24 -6.86
C HIS A 60 12.67 17.16 -6.06
N ILE A 61 13.94 17.39 -5.71
CA ILE A 61 14.74 16.47 -4.89
C ILE A 61 14.11 16.33 -3.50
N GLY A 62 13.73 17.44 -2.86
CA GLY A 62 13.06 17.45 -1.57
C GLY A 62 11.73 16.72 -1.59
N GLY A 63 10.93 16.94 -2.64
CA GLY A 63 9.69 16.19 -2.88
C GLY A 63 9.94 14.69 -2.96
N ALA A 64 10.84 14.25 -3.85
CA ALA A 64 11.16 12.84 -4.04
C ALA A 64 11.67 12.16 -2.77
N LEU A 65 12.61 12.78 -2.07
CA LEU A 65 13.16 12.24 -0.83
C LEU A 65 12.12 12.19 0.29
N GLY A 66 11.30 13.23 0.44
CA GLY A 66 10.23 13.27 1.42
C GLY A 66 9.19 12.17 1.19
N GLY A 67 8.74 12.00 -0.05
CA GLY A 67 7.82 10.93 -0.43
C GLY A 67 8.42 9.54 -0.24
N ALA A 68 9.69 9.34 -0.63
CA ALA A 68 10.43 8.10 -0.41
C ALA A 68 10.53 7.76 1.09
N ALA A 69 10.87 8.73 1.94
CA ALA A 69 10.95 8.55 3.38
C ALA A 69 9.59 8.15 3.98
N MET A 70 8.51 8.83 3.58
CA MET A 70 7.16 8.51 4.04
C MET A 70 6.73 7.10 3.62
N ALA A 71 6.98 6.70 2.38
CA ALA A 71 6.70 5.34 1.90
C ALA A 71 7.59 4.28 2.58
N TYR A 72 8.82 4.64 2.93
CA TYR A 72 9.69 3.74 3.68
C TYR A 72 9.17 3.51 5.10
N VAL A 73 8.72 4.56 5.79
CA VAL A 73 8.26 4.41 7.16
C VAL A 73 6.86 3.78 7.23
N PHE A 74 5.93 4.30 6.44
CA PHE A 74 4.49 3.98 6.56
C PHE A 74 3.96 3.11 5.43
N GLY A 75 4.71 2.98 4.34
CA GLY A 75 4.26 2.26 3.16
C GLY A 75 4.23 0.74 3.35
N PRO A 76 3.41 0.06 2.54
CA PRO A 76 3.19 -1.37 2.68
C PRO A 76 4.45 -2.17 2.34
N ARG A 77 4.65 -3.24 3.11
CA ARG A 77 5.69 -4.24 2.91
C ARG A 77 5.04 -5.60 2.90
N ILE A 78 4.79 -6.08 1.70
CA ILE A 78 4.09 -7.31 1.40
C ILE A 78 5.04 -8.48 1.61
N MET A 79 4.63 -9.41 2.47
CA MET A 79 5.34 -10.65 2.74
C MET A 79 4.38 -11.83 2.55
N VAL A 80 4.90 -12.93 1.99
CA VAL A 80 4.13 -14.18 1.88
C VAL A 80 4.52 -15.08 3.05
N ALA A 81 3.62 -15.23 4.01
CA ALA A 81 3.80 -16.12 5.16
C ALA A 81 3.09 -17.46 4.93
N GLN A 82 3.67 -18.56 5.41
CA GLN A 82 3.02 -19.87 5.45
C GLN A 82 2.49 -20.13 6.86
N LEU A 83 1.22 -20.51 6.95
CA LEU A 83 0.63 -20.96 8.21
C LEU A 83 1.07 -22.41 8.51
N PRO A 84 1.00 -22.85 9.78
CA PRO A 84 1.18 -24.26 10.15
C PRO A 84 0.25 -25.22 9.41
N SER A 85 -0.88 -24.73 8.88
CA SER A 85 -1.81 -25.49 8.03
C SER A 85 -1.34 -25.65 6.58
N GLY A 86 -0.16 -25.13 6.21
CA GLY A 86 0.35 -25.09 4.84
C GLY A 86 -0.23 -23.98 3.97
N GLN A 87 -1.20 -23.20 4.48
CA GLN A 87 -1.83 -22.12 3.73
C GLN A 87 -0.88 -20.91 3.60
N ARG A 88 -0.66 -20.44 2.36
CA ARG A 88 0.06 -19.19 2.09
C ARG A 88 -0.87 -18.00 2.24
N ILE A 89 -0.48 -17.02 3.05
CA ILE A 89 -1.20 -15.75 3.19
C ILE A 89 -0.27 -14.58 2.87
N MET A 90 -0.84 -13.57 2.23
CA MET A 90 -0.17 -12.28 2.05
C MET A 90 -0.42 -11.44 3.29
N VAL A 91 0.67 -10.92 3.86
CA VAL A 91 0.64 -10.09 5.06
C VAL A 91 1.37 -8.80 4.76
N ASP A 92 0.76 -7.69 5.12
CA ASP A 92 1.42 -6.39 5.11
C ASP A 92 2.06 -6.09 6.48
N LYS A 93 3.35 -5.75 6.49
CA LYS A 93 4.12 -5.41 7.69
C LYS A 93 4.91 -4.11 7.48
N PRO A 94 4.24 -2.93 7.48
CA PRO A 94 4.94 -1.65 7.40
C PRO A 94 5.85 -1.44 8.62
N ILE A 95 6.86 -0.57 8.50
CA ILE A 95 7.78 -0.28 9.61
C ILE A 95 7.03 0.42 10.75
N ALA A 96 6.25 1.42 10.41
CA ALA A 96 5.35 2.11 11.31
C ALA A 96 3.94 2.10 10.73
N ARG A 97 2.95 1.92 11.59
CA ARG A 97 1.55 2.08 11.21
C ARG A 97 1.16 3.55 11.28
N LEU A 98 0.28 3.96 10.38
CA LEU A 98 -0.30 5.29 10.44
C LEU A 98 -1.27 5.37 11.62
N PRO A 99 -1.51 6.56 12.18
CA PRO A 99 -2.55 6.72 13.19
C PRO A 99 -3.91 6.34 12.59
N ARG A 100 -4.76 5.66 13.39
CA ARG A 100 -6.06 5.10 12.94
C ARG A 100 -6.94 6.04 12.10
N PRO A 101 -7.03 7.36 12.38
CA PRO A 101 -7.83 8.26 11.56
C PRO A 101 -7.38 8.28 10.08
N ILE A 102 -6.08 8.16 9.82
CA ILE A 102 -5.50 8.19 8.47
C ILE A 102 -5.74 6.85 7.75
N GLU A 103 -5.61 5.72 8.47
CA GLU A 103 -5.90 4.40 7.91
C GLU A 103 -7.37 4.23 7.48
N ALA A 104 -8.29 4.94 8.13
CA ALA A 104 -9.73 4.86 7.86
C ALA A 104 -10.20 5.78 6.70
N ILE A 105 -9.32 6.63 6.14
CA ILE A 105 -9.69 7.56 5.06
C ILE A 105 -10.27 6.83 3.83
N PRO A 106 -9.63 5.76 3.31
CA PRO A 106 -10.15 5.05 2.13
C PRO A 106 -11.53 4.44 2.39
N GLU A 107 -11.77 3.90 3.58
CA GLU A 107 -13.08 3.35 3.95
C GLU A 107 -14.13 4.46 4.06
N THR A 108 -13.77 5.59 4.68
CA THR A 108 -14.68 6.73 4.85
C THR A 108 -15.11 7.31 3.51
N ILE A 109 -14.16 7.50 2.58
CA ILE A 109 -14.43 7.97 1.22
C ILE A 109 -15.25 6.94 0.44
N GLY A 110 -14.84 5.66 0.47
CA GLY A 110 -15.55 4.59 -0.21
C GLY A 110 -17.00 4.46 0.27
N ASN A 111 -17.25 4.61 1.57
CA ASN A 111 -18.59 4.62 2.14
C ASN A 111 -19.40 5.84 1.70
N GLY A 112 -18.78 7.03 1.62
CA GLY A 112 -19.41 8.25 1.10
C GLY A 112 -19.84 8.10 -0.36
N ILE A 113 -18.92 7.63 -1.22
CA ILE A 113 -19.21 7.37 -2.64
C ILE A 113 -20.33 6.33 -2.75
N ASN A 114 -20.24 5.21 -2.04
CA ASN A 114 -21.27 4.17 -2.09
C ASN A 114 -22.66 4.68 -1.65
N ARG A 115 -22.73 5.62 -0.70
CA ARG A 115 -23.99 6.26 -0.30
C ARG A 115 -24.57 7.13 -1.42
N LEU A 116 -23.72 7.91 -2.09
CA LEU A 116 -24.11 8.74 -3.24
C LEU A 116 -24.58 7.88 -4.42
N THR A 117 -23.81 6.85 -4.78
CA THR A 117 -24.13 5.94 -5.88
C THR A 117 -25.45 5.19 -5.64
N LYS A 118 -25.70 4.75 -4.39
CA LYS A 118 -26.98 4.13 -3.99
C LYS A 118 -28.15 5.11 -4.08
N GLY A 119 -27.97 6.37 -3.69
CA GLY A 119 -29.00 7.40 -3.83
C GLY A 119 -29.36 7.70 -5.30
N LEU A 120 -28.43 7.47 -6.22
CA LEU A 120 -28.58 7.73 -7.65
C LEU A 120 -29.01 6.49 -8.48
N HIS A 121 -29.32 5.35 -7.85
CA HIS A 121 -29.63 4.08 -8.54
C HIS A 121 -28.58 3.64 -9.57
N ILE A 122 -27.32 4.08 -9.40
CA ILE A 122 -26.22 3.66 -10.26
C ILE A 122 -25.71 2.31 -9.72
N PRO A 123 -25.42 1.30 -10.57
CA PRO A 123 -24.78 0.06 -10.13
C PRO A 123 -23.47 0.41 -9.42
N SER A 124 -23.34 0.01 -8.15
CA SER A 124 -22.17 0.34 -7.33
C SER A 124 -20.89 -0.17 -8.00
N VAL A 125 -19.96 0.74 -8.31
CA VAL A 125 -18.60 0.37 -8.71
C VAL A 125 -17.96 -0.37 -7.54
N GLY A 126 -17.78 -1.69 -7.69
CA GLY A 126 -17.43 -2.61 -6.62
C GLY A 126 -16.05 -2.34 -6.01
N LEU A 127 -15.96 -1.40 -5.07
CA LEU A 127 -14.79 -1.19 -4.20
C LEU A 127 -14.90 -1.97 -2.87
N GLY A 128 -15.90 -2.84 -2.72
CA GLY A 128 -16.16 -3.59 -1.48
C GLY A 128 -15.41 -4.91 -1.36
N HIS A 129 -14.12 -4.88 -1.00
CA HIS A 129 -13.28 -6.08 -0.81
C HIS A 129 -13.02 -6.46 0.67
N GLY A 130 -13.91 -6.10 1.60
CA GLY A 130 -13.70 -6.35 3.05
C GLY A 130 -14.72 -7.26 3.75
N SER A 131 -15.97 -7.31 3.26
CA SER A 131 -17.09 -7.82 4.08
C SER A 131 -17.28 -9.34 4.05
N ARG A 132 -16.86 -10.04 2.97
CA ARG A 132 -17.02 -11.51 2.85
C ARG A 132 -16.12 -12.30 3.79
N LYS A 133 -14.90 -11.82 4.10
CA LYS A 133 -13.96 -12.55 4.97
C LYS A 133 -14.41 -12.62 6.44
N ARG A 134 -15.17 -11.63 6.93
CA ARG A 134 -15.64 -11.59 8.33
C ARG A 134 -16.79 -12.56 8.62
N GLN A 135 -17.72 -12.75 7.69
CA GLN A 135 -18.80 -13.74 7.84
C GLN A 135 -18.25 -15.17 7.88
N GLN A 136 -17.30 -15.47 6.99
CA GLN A 136 -16.69 -16.80 6.90
C GLN A 136 -15.86 -17.19 8.15
N TYR A 137 -15.26 -16.21 8.84
CA TYR A 137 -14.57 -16.44 10.12
C TYR A 137 -15.55 -16.72 11.28
N ARG A 138 -16.70 -16.04 11.33
CA ARG A 138 -17.73 -16.28 12.37
C ARG A 138 -18.41 -17.64 12.21
N GLU A 139 -18.61 -18.10 10.98
CA GLU A 139 -19.19 -19.42 10.71
C GLU A 139 -18.23 -20.55 11.11
N ARG A 140 -16.93 -20.42 10.84
CA ARG A 140 -15.91 -21.41 11.26
C ARG A 140 -15.73 -21.52 12.77
N ARG A 141 -15.92 -20.43 13.52
CA ARG A 141 -15.88 -20.46 14.99
C ARG A 141 -17.08 -21.19 15.62
N ARG A 142 -18.20 -21.33 14.90
CA ARG A 142 -19.35 -22.10 15.37
C ARG A 142 -19.21 -23.61 15.12
N SER A 143 -18.31 -24.03 14.23
CA SER A 143 -18.15 -25.44 13.85
C SER A 143 -16.96 -26.16 14.52
N SER A 144 -16.11 -25.47 15.29
CA SER A 144 -14.99 -26.11 15.99
C SER A 144 -15.37 -26.51 17.41
N LEU A 145 -15.59 -27.81 17.61
CA LEU A 145 -15.76 -28.48 18.91
C LEU A 145 -14.62 -28.12 19.90
N PRO A 146 -14.85 -28.19 21.23
CA PRO A 146 -13.86 -27.80 22.22
C PRO A 146 -12.65 -28.72 22.19
N ILE A 147 -11.46 -28.12 22.12
CA ILE A 147 -10.16 -28.80 22.18
C ILE A 147 -10.03 -29.45 23.56
N ARG A 148 -10.15 -30.78 23.63
CA ARG A 148 -9.84 -31.57 24.83
C ARG A 148 -8.31 -31.65 24.94
N SER A 149 -7.73 -31.01 25.95
CA SER A 149 -6.30 -31.08 26.24
C SER A 149 -5.93 -32.50 26.71
N ILE A 150 -5.15 -33.23 25.92
CA ILE A 150 -4.53 -34.49 26.36
C ILE A 150 -3.13 -34.14 26.85
N ARG A 151 -2.90 -34.26 28.16
CA ARG A 151 -1.55 -34.24 28.75
C ARG A 151 -0.91 -35.61 28.53
N PRO A 152 0.37 -35.71 28.11
CA PRO A 152 1.06 -36.99 28.10
C PRO A 152 1.41 -37.41 29.53
N SER A 153 1.03 -38.63 29.91
CA SER A 153 1.48 -39.30 31.13
C SER A 153 2.94 -39.71 30.96
N ALA A 154 3.77 -39.37 31.94
CA ALA A 154 5.12 -39.91 32.06
C ALA A 154 5.04 -41.40 32.42
N TYR A 155 5.83 -42.23 31.75
CA TYR A 155 6.54 -43.40 32.28
C TYR A 155 7.71 -43.72 31.34
#